data_AF-A0A7V3MCP6-F1
#
_entry.id   AF-A0A7V3MCP6-F1
#
_cell.length_a   1.000
_cell.length_b   1.000
_cell.length_c   1.000
_cell.angle_alpha   90.00
_cell.angle_beta   90.00
_cell.angle_gamma   90.00
#
_symmetry.space_group_name_H-M   'P 1'
#
loop_
_entity.id
_entity.type
_entity.pdbx_description
1 polymer ?
#
loop_
_entity_poly.entity_id
_entity_poly.type
_entity_poly.pdbx_seq_one_letter_code
_entity_poly.pdbx_strand_id
1 'polypeptide(L)'
;MIGIWTALTLIAVGVLIWLANIGVLNWNWGRDWPWILIVLGVLGLVGEVARRIRRAGRRRPSVRGVNRAEILKDLEEGRITAEEAERRMRGD
;
A
#
# COMPACT_ATOMS: atom_id res chain seq x y z
N MET A 1 -12.85 2.76 19.07
CA MET A 1 -12.87 3.29 17.70
C MET A 1 -12.91 2.11 16.74
N ILE A 2 -14.00 1.93 16.00
CA ILE A 2 -14.11 0.88 14.98
C ILE A 2 -13.25 1.33 13.78
N GLY A 3 -12.21 0.58 13.45
CA GLY A 3 -11.35 0.89 12.31
C GLY A 3 -12.12 0.72 11.00
N ILE A 4 -11.75 1.49 9.97
CA ILE A 4 -12.42 1.43 8.66
C ILE A 4 -12.41 0.00 8.07
N TRP A 5 -11.36 -0.76 8.39
CA TRP A 5 -11.23 -2.17 8.04
C TRP A 5 -12.26 -3.06 8.74
N THR A 6 -12.54 -2.80 10.02
CA THR A 6 -13.53 -3.55 10.80
C THR A 6 -14.94 -3.29 10.27
N ALA A 7 -15.24 -2.05 9.90
CA ALA A 7 -16.50 -1.68 9.26
C ALA A 7 -16.65 -2.36 7.90
N LEU A 8 -15.60 -2.35 7.07
CA LEU A 8 -15.61 -3.03 5.77
C LEU A 8 -15.86 -4.54 5.90
N THR A 9 -15.20 -5.19 6.87
CA THR A 9 -15.38 -6.62 7.14
C THR A 9 -16.81 -6.94 7.57
N LEU A 10 -17.40 -6.14 8.47
CA LEU A 10 -18.79 -6.33 8.91
C LEU A 10 -19.78 -6.20 7.76
N ILE A 11 -19.57 -5.23 6.86
CA ILE A 11 -20.40 -5.07 5.66
C ILE A 11 -20.26 -6.30 4.74
N ALA A 12 -19.03 -6.74 4.47
CA ALA A 12 -18.79 -7.90 3.60
C ALA A 12 -19.43 -9.19 4.16
N VAL A 13 -19.29 -9.42 5.47
CA VAL A 13 -19.90 -10.58 6.16
C VAL A 13 -21.42 -10.49 6.14
N GLY A 14 -21.99 -9.31 6.41
CA GLY A 14 -23.43 -9.10 6.36
C GLY A 14 -24.03 -9.35 4.97
N VAL A 15 -23.35 -8.88 3.92
CA VAL A 15 -23.76 -9.12 2.52
C VAL A 15 -23.68 -10.61 2.17
N LEU A 16 -22.62 -11.31 2.60
CA LEU A 16 -22.49 -12.76 2.39
C LEU A 16 -23.62 -13.55 3.06
N ILE A 17 -23.95 -13.23 4.31
CA ILE A 17 -25.05 -13.86 5.04
C ILE A 17 -26.40 -13.56 4.37
N TRP A 18 -26.60 -12.33 3.91
CA TRP A 18 -27.82 -11.93 3.21
C TRP A 18 -27.98 -12.66 1.86
N LEU A 19 -26.91 -12.77 1.07
CA LEU A 19 -26.92 -13.55 -0.19
C LEU A 19 -27.17 -15.04 0.03
N ALA A 20 -26.60 -15.60 1.10
CA ALA A 20 -26.87 -16.99 1.48
C ALA A 20 -28.34 -17.19 1.87
N ASN A 21 -28.94 -16.23 2.57
CA ASN A 21 -30.32 -16.32 3.03
C ASN A 21 -31.36 -16.21 1.89
N ILE A 22 -31.07 -15.45 0.83
CA ILE A 22 -31.98 -15.33 -0.33
C ILE A 22 -31.94 -16.60 -1.23
N GLY A 23 -31.11 -17.58 -0.90
CA GLY A 23 -30.98 -18.81 -1.70
C GLY A 23 -30.32 -18.59 -3.06
N VAL A 24 -29.73 -17.42 -3.29
CA VAL A 24 -28.89 -17.12 -4.47
C VAL A 24 -27.67 -18.05 -4.49
N LEU A 25 -27.15 -18.39 -3.31
CA LEU A 25 -26.18 -19.46 -3.13
C LEU A 25 -26.95 -20.76 -2.90
N ASN A 26 -27.23 -21.48 -3.98
CA ASN A 26 -27.78 -22.85 -3.92
C ASN A 26 -26.66 -23.80 -3.46
N TRP A 27 -26.28 -23.67 -2.19
CA TRP A 27 -25.06 -24.20 -1.59
C TRP A 27 -25.18 -25.70 -1.34
N ASN A 28 -24.56 -26.47 -2.23
CA ASN A 28 -24.40 -27.90 -2.08
C ASN A 28 -23.04 -28.19 -1.45
N TRP A 29 -23.04 -28.63 -0.19
CA TRP A 29 -21.83 -29.00 0.55
C TRP A 29 -20.93 -30.01 -0.18
N GLY A 30 -21.48 -30.85 -1.08
CA GLY A 30 -20.68 -31.79 -1.90
C GLY A 30 -19.95 -31.15 -3.08
N ARG A 31 -20.41 -30.01 -3.59
CA ARG A 31 -19.85 -29.33 -4.78
C ARG A 31 -19.13 -28.02 -4.44
N ASP A 32 -19.65 -27.30 -3.45
CA ASP A 32 -19.35 -25.88 -3.27
C ASP A 32 -18.32 -25.64 -2.14
N TRP A 33 -17.90 -26.68 -1.42
CA TRP A 33 -16.81 -26.63 -0.44
C TRP A 33 -15.48 -26.03 -0.96
N PRO A 34 -15.09 -26.12 -2.27
CA PRO A 34 -13.88 -25.48 -2.76
C PRO A 34 -13.93 -23.94 -2.69
N TRP A 35 -15.13 -23.35 -2.68
CA TRP A 35 -15.28 -21.89 -2.53
C TRP A 35 -14.73 -21.41 -1.18
N ILE A 36 -14.81 -22.22 -0.12
CA ILE A 36 -14.23 -21.89 1.19
C ILE A 36 -12.71 -21.79 1.08
N LEU A 37 -12.07 -22.70 0.35
CA LEU A 37 -10.62 -22.68 0.13
C LEU A 37 -10.18 -21.47 -0.70
N ILE A 38 -10.95 -21.12 -1.73
CA ILE A 38 -10.69 -19.93 -2.55
C ILE A 38 -10.80 -18.67 -1.69
N VAL A 39 -11.85 -18.53 -0.88
CA VAL A 39 -12.03 -17.38 0.02
C VAL A 39 -10.90 -17.31 1.06
N LEU A 40 -10.51 -18.42 1.68
CA LEU A 40 -9.38 -18.47 2.62
C LEU A 40 -8.07 -18.06 1.95
N GLY A 41 -7.83 -18.55 0.73
CA GLY A 41 -6.64 -18.20 -0.06
C GLY A 41 -6.60 -16.71 -0.40
N VAL A 42 -7.72 -16.15 -0.86
CA VAL A 42 -7.85 -14.73 -1.18
C VAL A 42 -7.64 -13.86 0.07
N LEU A 43 -8.25 -14.21 1.21
CA LEU A 43 -8.05 -13.48 2.47
C LEU A 43 -6.58 -13.48 2.91
N GLY A 44 -5.89 -14.62 2.80
CA GLY A 44 -4.46 -14.71 3.08
C GLY A 44 -3.62 -13.84 2.14
N LEU A 45 -3.94 -13.85 0.85
CA LEU A 45 -3.24 -13.05 -0.17
C LEU A 45 -3.43 -11.55 0.06
N VAL A 46 -4.67 -11.12 0.32
CA VAL A 46 -4.99 -9.71 0.60
C VAL A 46 -4.27 -9.22 1.85
N GLY A 47 -4.18 -10.05 2.89
CA GLY A 47 -3.39 -9.75 4.10
C GLY A 47 -1.91 -9.55 3.79
N GLU A 48 -1.32 -10.38 2.94
CA GLU A 48 0.09 -10.23 2.54
C GLU A 48 0.33 -9.01 1.65
N VAL A 49 -0.53 -8.78 0.66
CA VAL A 49 -0.45 -7.61 -0.23
C VAL A 49 -0.62 -6.31 0.57
N ALA A 50 -1.60 -6.25 1.48
CA ALA A 50 -1.80 -5.08 2.34
C ALA A 50 -0.61 -4.85 3.29
N ARG A 51 0.03 -5.91 3.79
CA ARG A 51 1.27 -5.81 4.57
C ARG A 51 2.43 -5.30 3.72
N ARG A 52 2.55 -5.76 2.47
CA ARG A 52 3.61 -5.35 1.53
C ARG A 52 3.46 -3.88 1.11
N ILE A 53 2.24 -3.43 0.83
CA ILE A 53 1.93 -2.02 0.53
C ILE A 53 2.26 -1.13 1.73
N ARG A 54 1.88 -1.54 2.96
CA ARG A 54 2.22 -0.78 4.19
C ARG A 54 3.73 -0.70 4.44
N ARG A 55 4.49 -1.75 4.11
CA ARG A 55 5.96 -1.72 4.18
C ARG A 55 6.58 -0.85 3.09
N ALA A 56 5.98 -0.81 1.89
CA ALA A 56 6.43 0.07 0.81
C ALA A 56 6.21 1.56 1.14
N GLY A 57 5.08 1.91 1.77
CA GLY A 57 4.81 3.27 2.26
C GLY A 57 5.66 3.69 3.48
N ARG A 58 6.32 2.73 4.15
CA ARG A 58 7.31 2.97 5.21
C ARG A 58 8.75 3.07 4.69
N ARG A 59 8.98 3.07 3.37
CA ARG A 59 10.23 3.60 2.83
C ARG A 59 10.26 5.07 3.27
N ARG A 60 11.13 5.33 4.25
CA ARG A 60 11.47 6.63 4.80
C ARG A 60 11.27 7.71 3.73
N PRO A 61 10.58 8.83 4.01
CA PRO A 61 10.81 10.01 3.19
C PRO A 61 12.33 10.19 3.23
N SER A 62 12.96 10.07 2.07
CA SER A 62 14.38 10.26 1.90
C SER A 62 14.73 11.52 2.67
N VAL A 63 15.52 11.33 3.72
CA VAL A 63 16.08 12.38 4.55
C VAL A 63 16.54 13.49 3.61
N ARG A 64 15.82 14.62 3.65
CA ARG A 64 16.29 15.96 3.31
C ARG A 64 17.38 15.95 2.23
N GLY A 65 17.05 15.43 1.05
CA GLY A 65 17.99 15.24 -0.03
C GLY A 65 18.15 16.55 -0.77
N VAL A 66 19.20 17.30 -0.45
CA VAL A 66 19.71 18.36 -1.32
C VAL A 66 19.70 17.82 -2.77
N ASN A 67 18.97 18.47 -3.67
CA ASN A 67 18.87 18.07 -5.08
C ASN A 67 20.23 18.31 -5.76
N ARG A 68 21.12 17.33 -5.66
CA ARG A 68 22.45 17.37 -6.28
C ARG A 68 22.37 17.65 -7.78
N ALA A 69 21.31 17.19 -8.45
CA ALA A 69 21.05 17.46 -9.85
C ALA A 69 20.83 18.96 -10.15
N GLU A 70 20.18 19.66 -9.24
CA GLU A 70 19.93 21.10 -9.35
C GLU A 70 21.22 21.90 -9.11
N ILE A 71 22.03 21.48 -8.13
CA ILE A 71 23.34 22.07 -7.86
C ILE A 71 24.29 21.89 -9.04
N LEU A 72 24.34 20.68 -9.62
CA LEU A 72 25.20 20.41 -10.79
C LEU A 72 24.77 21.24 -12.00
N LYS A 73 23.47 21.36 -12.24
CA LYS A 73 22.93 22.19 -13.31
C LYS A 73 23.27 23.67 -13.13
N ASP A 74 23.16 24.19 -11.90
CA ASP A 74 23.53 25.57 -11.60
C ASP A 74 25.04 25.81 -11.71
N LEU A 75 25.87 24.81 -11.46
CA LEU A 75 27.32 24.89 -11.64
C LEU A 75 27.70 24.88 -13.14
N GLU A 76 27.07 24.02 -13.94
CA GLU A 76 27.26 23.99 -15.41
C GLU A 76 26.81 25.28 -16.09
N GLU A 77 25.70 25.86 -15.62
CA GLU A 77 25.18 27.13 -16.13
C GLU A 77 25.94 28.35 -15.57
N GLY A 78 26.94 28.15 -14.71
CA GLY A 78 27.75 29.22 -14.11
C GLY A 78 26.99 30.10 -13.12
N ARG A 79 25.84 29.65 -12.62
CA ARG A 79 25.02 30.36 -11.63
C ARG A 79 25.58 30.29 -10.21
N ILE A 80 26.36 29.25 -9.91
CA ILE A 80 27.04 29.07 -8.63
C ILE A 80 28.52 28.75 -8.85
N THR A 81 29.35 29.07 -7.87
CA THR A 81 30.77 28.69 -7.85
C THR A 81 30.94 27.27 -7.31
N ALA A 82 32.10 26.66 -7.57
CA ALA A 82 32.42 25.33 -7.06
C ALA A 82 32.37 25.25 -5.51
N GLU A 83 32.79 26.32 -4.82
CA GLU A 83 32.71 26.43 -3.35
C GLU A 83 31.26 26.52 -2.84
N GLU A 84 30.41 27.25 -3.53
CA GLU A 84 28.99 27.39 -3.19
C GLU A 84 28.24 26.06 -3.39
N ALA A 85 28.59 25.33 -4.46
CA ALA A 85 28.09 23.99 -4.73
C ALA A 85 28.50 23.00 -3.64
N GLU A 86 29.76 23.05 -3.18
CA GLU A 86 30.27 22.20 -2.11
C GLU A 86 29.52 22.42 -0.79
N ARG A 87 29.32 23.69 -0.36
CA ARG A 87 28.58 23.99 0.87
C ARG A 87 27.15 23.45 0.84
N ARG A 88 26.44 23.68 -0.27
CA ARG A 88 25.07 23.18 -0.44
C ARG A 88 25.02 21.66 -0.43
N MET A 89 26.00 20.98 -1.02
CA MET A 89 26.08 19.50 -0.98
C MET A 89 26.42 18.96 0.41
N ARG A 90 27.16 19.72 1.22
CA ARG A 90 27.55 19.38 2.59
C ARG A 90 26.43 19.65 3.61
N GLY A 91 25.49 20.52 3.28
CA GLY A 91 24.31 20.83 4.09
C GLY A 91 24.58 21.83 5.23
N ASP A 92 25.63 22.64 5.08
CA ASP A 92 26.00 23.76 5.96
C ASP A 92 25.25 25.05 5.56
#